data_AF-A0A5B7AMQ9-F1
#
_entry.id   AF-A0A5B7AMQ9-F1
#
_cell.length_a   1.000
_cell.length_b   1.000
_cell.length_c   1.000
_cell.angle_alpha   90.00
_cell.angle_beta   90.00
_cell.angle_gamma   90.00
#
_symmetry.space_group_name_H-M   'P 1'
#
loop_
_entity.id
_entity.type
_entity.pdbx_description
1 polymer ?
#
loop_
_entity_poly.entity_id
_entity_poly.type
_entity_poly.pdbx_seq_one_letter_code
_entity_poly.pdbx_strand_id
1 'polypeptide(L)'
;SEQAMESICYDTFLVKLVLISCCFCFTILASDARQLSSQTQNDVAALIAFKQSVDTDPNGFLNDWSPSSSSPCSWRGVWCALDDGRVTGLNLTNAGVIGRLHLSDLTALSTLTHLHFSGNFFSGTLSSGTGSCSFETLDLSANNFSEPLAAQSLLLACDRLVSLNLSHNSIPGGGLEFGPSLLQL
;
A
#
# COMPACT_ATOMS: atom_id res chain seq x y z
N SER A 1 58.10 31.46 0.59
CA SER A 1 58.37 30.85 1.91
C SER A 1 57.57 29.56 2.01
N GLU A 2 58.11 28.57 2.72
CA GLU A 2 57.52 27.24 2.93
C GLU A 2 56.08 27.31 3.47
N GLN A 3 55.79 28.28 4.34
CA GLN A 3 54.46 28.56 4.90
C GLN A 3 53.38 28.93 3.87
N ALA A 4 53.73 29.61 2.77
CA ALA A 4 52.76 29.95 1.73
C ALA A 4 52.35 28.71 0.91
N MET A 5 53.26 27.75 0.77
CA MET A 5 53.02 26.52 0.02
C MET A 5 52.19 25.52 0.83
N GLU A 6 52.41 25.42 2.15
CA GLU A 6 51.55 24.64 3.05
C GLU A 6 50.11 25.17 3.08
N SER A 7 49.91 26.50 3.20
CA SER A 7 48.57 27.10 3.22
C SER A 7 47.77 26.81 1.95
N ILE A 8 48.40 26.87 0.77
CA ILE A 8 47.76 26.56 -0.52
C ILE A 8 47.42 25.06 -0.62
N CYS A 9 48.27 24.18 -0.07
CA CYS A 9 48.01 22.74 0.01
C CYS A 9 46.83 22.41 0.94
N TYR A 10 46.70 23.08 2.09
CA TYR A 10 45.55 22.90 2.99
C TYR A 10 44.24 23.37 2.35
N ASP A 11 44.23 24.53 1.68
CA ASP A 11 43.05 25.03 0.99
C ASP A 11 42.60 24.10 -0.16
N THR A 12 43.54 23.62 -0.98
CA THR A 12 43.20 22.68 -2.06
C THR A 12 42.77 21.30 -1.55
N PHE A 13 43.30 20.84 -0.41
CA PHE A 13 42.88 19.59 0.22
C PHE A 13 41.47 19.70 0.83
N LEU A 14 41.17 20.80 1.53
CA LEU A 14 39.85 21.08 2.10
C LEU A 14 38.79 21.23 1.01
N VAL A 15 39.08 21.95 -0.08
CA VAL A 15 38.15 22.08 -1.22
C VAL A 15 37.85 20.72 -1.85
N LYS A 16 38.86 19.85 -2.04
CA LYS A 16 38.64 18.49 -2.57
C LYS A 16 37.79 17.64 -1.62
N LEU A 17 38.03 17.71 -0.31
CA LEU A 17 37.22 17.01 0.71
C LEU A 17 35.76 17.48 0.71
N VAL A 18 35.52 18.79 0.64
CA VAL A 18 34.17 19.35 0.55
C VAL A 18 33.48 18.92 -0.74
N LEU A 19 34.18 18.94 -1.88
CA LEU A 19 33.61 18.48 -3.16
C LEU A 19 33.29 16.98 -3.15
N ILE A 20 34.16 16.13 -2.58
CA ILE A 20 33.90 14.68 -2.43
C ILE A 20 32.72 14.44 -1.48
N SER A 21 32.66 15.16 -0.36
CA SER A 21 31.54 15.07 0.60
C SER A 21 30.22 15.52 -0.02
N CYS A 22 30.20 16.65 -0.75
CA CYS A 22 29.04 17.12 -1.49
C CYS A 22 28.62 16.14 -2.59
N CYS A 23 29.58 15.56 -3.32
CA CYS A 23 29.30 14.57 -4.36
C CYS A 23 28.66 13.31 -3.76
N PHE A 24 29.22 12.79 -2.65
CA PHE A 24 28.67 11.64 -1.94
C PHE A 24 27.26 11.93 -1.39
N CYS A 25 27.05 13.10 -0.78
CA CYS A 25 25.73 13.53 -0.30
C CYS A 25 24.71 13.64 -1.45
N PHE A 26 25.09 14.23 -2.58
CA PHE A 26 24.24 14.32 -3.76
C PHE A 26 23.86 12.94 -4.32
N THR A 27 24.81 11.99 -4.36
CA THR A 27 24.53 10.62 -4.81
C THR A 27 23.55 9.89 -3.89
N ILE A 28 23.64 10.09 -2.57
CA ILE A 28 22.69 9.50 -1.61
C ILE A 28 21.28 10.06 -1.84
N LEU A 29 21.13 11.39 -1.85
CA LEU A 29 19.85 12.06 -2.07
C LEU A 29 19.19 11.67 -3.39
N ALA A 30 19.98 11.56 -4.47
CA ALA A 30 19.47 11.14 -5.77
C ALA A 30 19.01 9.68 -5.79
N SER A 31 19.64 8.81 -5.00
CA SER A 31 19.28 7.39 -4.90
C SER A 31 17.96 7.21 -4.16
N ASP A 32 17.78 7.91 -3.04
CA ASP A 32 16.53 7.90 -2.27
C ASP A 32 15.35 8.44 -3.09
N ALA A 33 15.55 9.55 -3.81
CA ALA A 33 14.51 10.10 -4.69
C ALA A 33 14.11 9.13 -5.81
N ARG A 34 15.08 8.39 -6.39
CA ARG A 34 14.79 7.36 -7.39
C ARG A 34 14.01 6.20 -6.79
N GLN A 35 14.41 5.72 -5.61
CA GLN A 35 13.72 4.65 -4.91
C GLN A 35 12.27 5.05 -4.60
N LEU A 36 12.06 6.25 -4.07
CA LEU A 36 10.74 6.81 -3.79
C LEU A 36 9.86 6.87 -5.05
N SER A 37 10.42 7.37 -6.16
CA SER A 37 9.71 7.43 -7.44
C SER A 37 9.33 6.05 -7.97
N SER A 38 10.22 5.05 -7.80
CA SER A 38 9.96 3.67 -8.23
C SER A 38 8.88 2.99 -7.38
N GLN A 39 8.88 3.21 -6.07
CA GLN A 39 7.86 2.69 -5.17
C GLN A 39 6.50 3.33 -5.43
N THR A 40 6.47 4.64 -5.70
CA THR A 40 5.25 5.34 -6.08
C THR A 40 4.68 4.80 -7.40
N GLN A 41 5.54 4.51 -8.39
CA GLN A 41 5.09 3.86 -9.63
C GLN A 41 4.56 2.44 -9.40
N ASN A 42 5.15 1.68 -8.48
CA ASN A 42 4.64 0.37 -8.11
C ASN A 42 3.24 0.48 -7.46
N ASP A 43 3.02 1.50 -6.62
CA ASP A 43 1.71 1.74 -6.02
C ASP A 43 0.65 2.09 -7.09
N VAL A 44 1.00 2.94 -8.06
CA VAL A 44 0.14 3.23 -9.24
C VAL A 44 -0.19 1.93 -9.97
N ALA A 45 0.82 1.11 -10.29
CA ALA A 45 0.61 -0.13 -11.03
C ALA A 45 -0.29 -1.12 -10.28
N ALA A 46 -0.08 -1.30 -8.97
CA ALA A 46 -0.87 -2.20 -8.14
C ALA A 46 -2.34 -1.74 -8.03
N LEU A 47 -2.57 -0.45 -7.83
CA LEU A 47 -3.93 0.09 -7.78
C LEU A 47 -4.65 0.05 -9.14
N ILE A 48 -3.91 0.20 -10.25
CA ILE A 48 -4.47 0.00 -11.58
C ILE A 48 -4.81 -1.47 -11.83
N ALA A 49 -3.98 -2.41 -11.36
CA ALA A 49 -4.30 -3.84 -11.41
C ALA A 49 -5.58 -4.16 -10.62
N PHE A 50 -5.73 -3.60 -9.41
CA PHE A 50 -6.97 -3.70 -8.64
C PHE A 50 -8.17 -3.09 -9.39
N LYS A 51 -8.00 -1.91 -10.00
CA LYS A 51 -9.07 -1.31 -10.83
C LYS A 51 -9.46 -2.21 -12.01
N GLN A 52 -8.52 -2.97 -12.58
CA GLN A 52 -8.80 -3.90 -13.67
C GLN A 52 -9.52 -5.18 -13.23
N SER A 53 -9.45 -5.56 -11.95
CA SER A 53 -10.20 -6.69 -11.39
C SER A 53 -11.62 -6.34 -10.94
N VAL A 54 -11.99 -5.05 -11.01
CA VAL A 54 -13.38 -4.58 -10.83
C VAL A 54 -14.21 -4.88 -12.07
N ASP A 55 -15.33 -5.59 -11.89
CA ASP A 55 -16.24 -5.94 -12.99
C ASP A 55 -17.08 -4.75 -13.46
N THR A 56 -17.59 -3.94 -12.53
CA THR A 56 -18.44 -2.78 -12.87
C THR A 56 -18.33 -1.67 -11.82
N ASP A 57 -18.19 -0.43 -12.30
CA ASP A 57 -18.21 0.80 -11.51
C ASP A 57 -19.29 1.76 -12.07
N PRO A 58 -20.57 1.57 -11.71
CA PRO A 58 -21.68 2.29 -12.33
C PRO A 58 -21.69 3.79 -11.97
N ASN A 59 -21.10 4.15 -10.83
CA ASN A 59 -21.03 5.53 -10.35
C ASN A 59 -19.77 6.26 -10.83
N GLY A 60 -18.84 5.56 -11.50
CA GLY A 60 -17.57 6.12 -11.92
C GLY A 60 -16.72 6.56 -10.72
N PHE A 61 -16.79 5.84 -9.60
CA PHE A 61 -16.03 6.15 -8.40
C PHE A 61 -14.52 6.13 -8.67
N LEU A 62 -14.06 5.19 -9.50
CA LEU A 62 -12.66 4.94 -9.84
C LEU A 62 -12.20 5.69 -11.10
N ASN A 63 -12.99 6.62 -11.64
CA ASN A 63 -12.70 7.27 -12.93
C ASN A 63 -11.39 8.07 -12.95
N ASP A 64 -10.99 8.66 -11.84
CA ASP A 64 -9.77 9.46 -11.69
C ASP A 64 -8.50 8.63 -11.45
N TRP A 65 -8.64 7.31 -11.25
CA TRP A 65 -7.51 6.39 -11.14
C TRP A 65 -6.90 6.17 -12.53
N SER A 66 -5.74 6.79 -12.78
CA SER A 66 -5.12 6.82 -14.11
C SER A 66 -3.70 6.24 -14.11
N PRO A 67 -3.36 5.33 -15.05
CA PRO A 67 -2.02 4.75 -15.17
C PRO A 67 -0.94 5.77 -15.55
N SER A 68 -1.32 6.95 -16.03
CA SER A 68 -0.39 8.04 -16.37
C SER A 68 -0.05 8.96 -15.18
N SER A 69 -0.65 8.74 -14.00
CA SER A 69 -0.41 9.57 -12.83
C SER A 69 1.00 9.35 -12.28
N SER A 70 1.67 10.42 -11.86
CA SER A 70 2.95 10.33 -11.16
C SER A 70 2.81 9.80 -9.73
N SER A 71 1.62 9.90 -9.14
CA SER A 71 1.28 9.42 -7.80
C SER A 71 -0.21 9.10 -7.71
N PRO A 72 -0.62 8.10 -6.92
CA PRO A 72 -2.03 7.78 -6.71
C PRO A 72 -2.69 8.62 -5.60
N CYS A 73 -1.94 9.45 -4.86
CA CYS A 73 -2.44 10.11 -3.65
C CYS A 73 -3.50 11.19 -3.89
N SER A 74 -3.69 11.62 -5.14
CA SER A 74 -4.79 12.52 -5.52
C SER A 74 -6.05 11.78 -5.96
N TRP A 75 -6.01 10.45 -6.05
CA TRP A 75 -7.16 9.66 -6.49
C TRP A 75 -8.20 9.55 -5.38
N ARG A 76 -9.47 9.55 -5.77
CA ARG A 76 -10.59 9.38 -4.87
C ARG A 76 -10.46 8.08 -4.11
N GLY A 77 -10.59 8.18 -2.79
CA GLY A 77 -10.53 7.02 -1.90
C GLY A 77 -9.12 6.50 -1.63
N VAL A 78 -8.06 7.14 -2.11
CA VAL A 78 -6.68 6.75 -1.80
C VAL A 78 -6.13 7.63 -0.68
N TRP A 79 -5.54 7.00 0.33
CA TRP A 79 -4.83 7.67 1.43
C TRP A 79 -3.35 7.32 1.35
N CYS A 80 -2.51 8.34 1.49
CA CYS A 80 -1.06 8.19 1.48
C CYS A 80 -0.43 8.71 2.76
N ALA A 81 0.72 8.16 3.12
CA ALA A 81 1.57 8.72 4.16
C ALA A 81 2.14 10.08 3.74
N LEU A 82 2.34 10.99 4.71
CA LEU A 82 2.80 12.36 4.44
C LEU A 82 4.31 12.46 4.18
N ASP A 83 5.08 11.47 4.63
CA ASP A 83 6.53 11.43 4.57
C ASP A 83 7.05 10.91 3.23
N ASP A 84 6.61 9.73 2.82
CA ASP A 84 7.08 9.04 1.61
C ASP A 84 6.00 8.97 0.51
N GLY A 85 4.79 9.46 0.75
CA GLY A 85 3.72 9.46 -0.23
C GLY A 85 3.23 8.06 -0.62
N ARG A 86 3.57 7.03 0.15
CA ARG A 86 3.15 5.65 -0.11
C ARG A 86 1.71 5.43 0.30
N VAL A 87 1.01 4.54 -0.41
CA VAL A 87 -0.39 4.23 -0.14
C VAL A 87 -0.52 3.49 1.19
N THR A 88 -1.28 4.06 2.13
CA THR A 88 -1.52 3.50 3.46
C THR A 88 -2.96 3.07 3.68
N GLY A 89 -3.89 3.62 2.90
CA GLY A 89 -5.30 3.25 3.02
C GLY A 89 -6.09 3.40 1.73
N LEU A 90 -7.14 2.60 1.60
CA LEU A 90 -8.15 2.73 0.57
C LEU A 90 -9.55 2.79 1.20
N ASN A 91 -10.36 3.73 0.73
CA ASN A 91 -11.73 3.91 1.14
C ASN A 91 -12.66 3.98 -0.08
N LEU A 92 -13.37 2.88 -0.30
CA LEU A 92 -14.39 2.71 -1.34
C LEU A 92 -15.78 2.57 -0.69
N THR A 93 -15.98 3.06 0.54
CA THR A 93 -17.24 2.92 1.27
C THR A 93 -18.42 3.47 0.47
N ASN A 94 -19.44 2.65 0.23
CA ASN A 94 -20.62 2.99 -0.57
C ASN A 94 -20.31 3.48 -2.00
N ALA A 95 -19.20 3.04 -2.59
CA ALA A 95 -18.83 3.42 -3.96
C ALA A 95 -19.76 2.81 -5.02
N GLY A 96 -20.47 1.72 -4.68
CA GLY A 96 -21.34 0.98 -5.60
C GLY A 96 -20.56 0.09 -6.57
N VAL A 97 -19.31 -0.25 -6.22
CA VAL A 97 -18.43 -1.07 -7.04
C VAL A 97 -18.88 -2.53 -6.98
N ILE A 98 -18.85 -3.21 -8.13
CA ILE A 98 -19.24 -4.60 -8.31
C ILE A 98 -18.04 -5.38 -8.82
N GLY A 99 -17.74 -6.52 -8.21
CA GLY A 99 -16.69 -7.41 -8.71
C GLY A 99 -16.27 -8.48 -7.72
N ARG A 100 -15.25 -9.26 -8.12
CA ARG A 100 -14.57 -10.18 -7.19
C ARG A 100 -13.40 -9.48 -6.54
N LEU A 101 -13.31 -9.52 -5.21
CA LEU A 101 -12.21 -8.91 -4.47
C LEU A 101 -11.02 -9.88 -4.43
N HIS A 102 -9.98 -9.56 -5.19
CA HIS A 102 -8.70 -10.26 -5.17
C HIS A 102 -7.73 -9.57 -4.19
N LEU A 103 -7.70 -10.03 -2.94
CA LEU A 103 -6.85 -9.43 -1.89
C LEU A 103 -5.35 -9.50 -2.23
N SER A 104 -4.92 -10.46 -3.07
CA SER A 104 -3.55 -10.55 -3.59
C SER A 104 -3.08 -9.26 -4.25
N ASP A 105 -3.96 -8.60 -5.01
CA ASP A 105 -3.63 -7.39 -5.77
C ASP A 105 -3.32 -6.21 -4.82
N LEU A 106 -3.98 -6.22 -3.66
CA LEU A 106 -3.81 -5.21 -2.61
C LEU A 106 -2.65 -5.53 -1.67
N THR A 107 -2.34 -6.81 -1.44
CA THR A 107 -1.16 -7.21 -0.63
C THR A 107 0.18 -6.88 -1.31
N ALA A 108 0.18 -6.54 -2.60
CA ALA A 108 1.37 -5.99 -3.27
C ALA A 108 1.77 -4.59 -2.74
N LEU A 109 0.81 -3.86 -2.13
CA LEU A 109 1.05 -2.57 -1.50
C LEU A 109 1.53 -2.79 -0.07
N SER A 110 2.84 -2.90 0.12
CA SER A 110 3.43 -3.28 1.42
C SER A 110 3.13 -2.32 2.58
N THR A 111 2.79 -1.07 2.29
CA THR A 111 2.44 -0.02 3.26
C THR A 111 0.93 0.09 3.51
N LEU A 112 0.10 -0.63 2.76
CA LEU A 112 -1.35 -0.58 2.88
C LEU A 112 -1.79 -1.29 4.16
N THR A 113 -2.38 -0.52 5.07
CA THR A 113 -2.79 -0.97 6.40
C THR A 113 -4.30 -0.86 6.62
N HIS A 114 -4.98 0.04 5.90
CA HIS A 114 -6.41 0.34 6.10
C HIS A 114 -7.23 0.10 4.83
N LEU A 115 -8.24 -0.76 4.93
CA LEU A 115 -9.17 -1.06 3.84
C LEU A 115 -10.61 -0.87 4.30
N HIS A 116 -11.32 0.10 3.71
CA HIS A 116 -12.72 0.42 4.00
C HIS A 116 -13.59 0.28 2.75
N PHE A 117 -14.09 -0.93 2.49
CA PHE A 117 -14.87 -1.27 1.29
C PHE A 117 -16.33 -1.59 1.63
N SER A 118 -16.84 -1.09 2.75
CA SER A 118 -18.20 -1.39 3.20
C SER A 118 -19.27 -0.85 2.25
N GLY A 119 -20.41 -1.53 2.15
CA GLY A 119 -21.54 -1.09 1.33
C GLY A 119 -21.31 -1.15 -0.18
N ASN A 120 -20.62 -2.19 -0.65
CA ASN A 120 -20.40 -2.46 -2.07
C ASN A 120 -20.98 -3.82 -2.47
N PHE A 121 -20.70 -4.27 -3.68
CA PHE A 121 -21.13 -5.57 -4.20
C PHE A 121 -19.94 -6.49 -4.47
N PHE A 122 -18.91 -6.43 -3.61
CA PHE A 122 -17.77 -7.33 -3.71
C PHE A 122 -18.14 -8.75 -3.31
N SER A 123 -17.53 -9.72 -3.99
CA SER A 123 -17.67 -11.16 -3.72
C SER A 123 -16.31 -11.87 -3.86
N GLY A 124 -16.28 -13.19 -3.68
CA GLY A 124 -15.07 -14.01 -3.84
C GLY A 124 -14.55 -14.60 -2.53
N THR A 125 -13.35 -15.18 -2.59
CA THR A 125 -12.70 -15.81 -1.44
C THR A 125 -11.78 -14.80 -0.75
N LEU A 126 -11.87 -14.71 0.58
CA LEU A 126 -10.99 -13.84 1.37
C LEU A 126 -9.63 -14.52 1.62
N SER A 127 -8.94 -14.92 0.55
CA SER A 127 -7.59 -15.48 0.57
C SER A 127 -6.57 -14.43 0.18
N SER A 128 -5.68 -14.09 1.10
CA SER A 128 -4.39 -13.51 0.78
C SER A 128 -3.51 -14.57 0.10
N GLY A 129 -2.69 -14.15 -0.86
CA GLY A 129 -1.70 -15.03 -1.45
C GLY A 129 -0.57 -15.37 -0.46
N THR A 130 0.50 -15.97 -0.95
CA THR A 130 1.71 -16.26 -0.15
C THR A 130 2.55 -15.01 0.20
N GLY A 131 1.97 -13.81 0.08
CA GLY A 131 2.64 -12.53 0.31
C GLY A 131 2.44 -12.02 1.73
N SER A 132 3.32 -11.12 2.20
CA SER A 132 3.15 -10.48 3.50
C SER A 132 1.92 -9.57 3.49
N CYS A 133 0.97 -9.81 4.39
CA CYS A 133 -0.18 -8.94 4.57
C CYS A 133 0.11 -7.90 5.67
N SER A 134 0.04 -6.63 5.30
CA SER A 134 0.26 -5.50 6.24
C SER A 134 -1.04 -4.93 6.83
N PHE A 135 -2.20 -5.51 6.54
CA PHE A 135 -3.48 -4.95 6.96
C PHE A 135 -3.62 -4.93 8.48
N GLU A 136 -4.06 -3.79 9.00
CA GLU A 136 -4.39 -3.55 10.40
C GLU A 136 -5.91 -3.40 10.59
N THR A 137 -6.58 -2.74 9.65
CA THR A 137 -8.04 -2.55 9.63
C THR A 137 -8.62 -3.00 8.30
N LEU A 138 -9.59 -3.90 8.35
CA LEU A 138 -10.33 -4.39 7.19
C LEU A 138 -11.84 -4.35 7.45
N ASP A 139 -12.53 -3.44 6.78
CA ASP A 139 -13.99 -3.36 6.78
C ASP A 139 -14.55 -3.74 5.40
N LEU A 140 -15.12 -4.95 5.34
CA LEU A 140 -15.80 -5.51 4.16
C LEU A 140 -17.28 -5.71 4.44
N SER A 141 -17.84 -5.01 5.43
CA SER A 141 -19.25 -5.17 5.80
C SER A 141 -20.20 -4.75 4.67
N ALA A 142 -21.43 -5.30 4.68
CA ALA A 142 -22.45 -5.00 3.67
C ALA A 142 -21.94 -5.20 2.23
N ASN A 143 -21.45 -6.41 1.96
CA ASN A 143 -21.02 -6.89 0.65
C ASN A 143 -21.70 -8.23 0.32
N ASN A 144 -21.26 -8.90 -0.74
CA ASN A 144 -21.83 -10.16 -1.23
C ASN A 144 -20.87 -11.34 -1.03
N PHE A 145 -20.04 -11.33 0.02
CA PHE A 145 -19.18 -12.47 0.36
C PHE A 145 -20.02 -13.62 0.89
N SER A 146 -19.90 -14.80 0.28
CA SER A 146 -20.68 -16.00 0.62
C SER A 146 -19.84 -17.26 0.80
N GLU A 147 -18.53 -17.17 0.55
CA GLU A 147 -17.63 -18.31 0.67
C GLU A 147 -17.20 -18.49 2.14
N PRO A 148 -17.00 -19.74 2.61
CA PRO A 148 -16.46 -19.99 3.94
C PRO A 148 -15.09 -19.33 4.14
N LEU A 149 -14.84 -18.84 5.35
CA LEU A 149 -13.50 -18.40 5.75
C LEU A 149 -12.62 -19.64 5.91
N ALA A 150 -11.79 -19.94 4.91
CA ALA A 150 -10.83 -21.03 4.99
C ALA A 150 -9.67 -20.65 5.92
N ALA A 151 -9.22 -21.59 6.76
CA ALA A 151 -8.15 -21.38 7.74
C ALA A 151 -6.86 -20.77 7.13
N GLN A 152 -6.57 -21.01 5.85
CA GLN A 152 -5.34 -20.53 5.19
C GLN A 152 -5.44 -19.17 4.50
N SER A 153 -6.53 -18.41 4.65
CA SER A 153 -6.83 -17.40 3.64
C SER A 153 -6.31 -15.99 4.00
N LEU A 154 -6.82 -15.32 5.04
CA LEU A 154 -6.40 -13.95 5.39
C LEU A 154 -5.96 -13.83 6.86
N LEU A 155 -6.65 -14.55 7.75
CA LEU A 155 -6.51 -14.42 9.19
C LEU A 155 -5.16 -14.92 9.73
N LEU A 156 -4.53 -15.86 9.01
CA LEU A 156 -3.19 -16.37 9.33
C LEU A 156 -2.06 -15.59 8.66
N ALA A 157 -2.35 -14.85 7.59
CA ALA A 157 -1.32 -14.15 6.82
C ALA A 157 -1.17 -12.68 7.26
N CYS A 158 -2.25 -12.10 7.77
CA CYS A 158 -2.29 -10.72 8.26
C CYS A 158 -2.03 -10.69 9.77
N ASP A 159 -0.78 -10.95 10.18
CA ASP A 159 -0.39 -10.94 11.59
C ASP A 159 -0.51 -9.57 12.27
N ARG A 160 -0.81 -8.50 11.53
CA ARG A 160 -1.00 -7.16 12.07
C ARG A 160 -2.47 -6.75 12.17
N LEU A 161 -3.40 -7.64 11.80
CA LEU A 161 -4.83 -7.33 11.77
C LEU A 161 -5.37 -7.14 13.18
N VAL A 162 -5.92 -5.95 13.45
CA VAL A 162 -6.50 -5.56 14.74
C VAL A 162 -8.02 -5.40 14.63
N SER A 163 -8.51 -4.97 13.48
CA SER A 163 -9.95 -4.77 13.25
C SER A 163 -10.40 -5.47 11.98
N LEU A 164 -11.40 -6.34 12.11
CA LEU A 164 -12.02 -7.05 11.00
C LEU A 164 -13.54 -6.96 11.12
N ASN A 165 -14.18 -6.36 10.12
CA ASN A 165 -15.63 -6.29 10.02
C ASN A 165 -16.12 -7.00 8.75
N LEU A 166 -16.78 -8.14 8.94
CA LEU A 166 -17.40 -8.93 7.86
C LEU A 166 -18.93 -8.98 7.98
N SER A 167 -19.53 -8.14 8.84
CA SER A 167 -20.97 -8.12 9.09
C SER A 167 -21.77 -7.83 7.81
N HIS A 168 -23.04 -8.23 7.77
CA HIS A 168 -23.91 -8.02 6.61
C HIS A 168 -23.35 -8.63 5.30
N ASN A 169 -22.76 -9.82 5.41
CA ASN A 169 -22.41 -10.70 4.29
C ASN A 169 -23.17 -12.03 4.43
N SER A 170 -23.01 -12.93 3.47
CA SER A 170 -23.61 -14.27 3.46
C SER A 170 -22.61 -15.39 3.82
N ILE A 171 -21.56 -15.06 4.57
CA ILE A 171 -20.50 -16.00 4.94
C ILE A 171 -21.08 -17.09 5.86
N PRO A 172 -20.97 -18.38 5.49
CA PRO A 172 -21.50 -19.46 6.30
C PRO A 172 -20.69 -19.61 7.60
N GLY A 173 -21.37 -20.00 8.68
CA GLY A 173 -20.71 -20.39 9.92
C GLY A 173 -19.80 -21.61 9.68
N GLY A 174 -18.57 -21.53 10.16
CA GLY A 174 -17.55 -22.57 10.05
C GLY A 174 -16.43 -22.32 11.07
N GLY A 175 -15.55 -23.30 11.29
CA GLY A 175 -14.46 -23.18 12.25
C GLY A 175 -13.49 -22.06 11.87
N LEU A 176 -13.64 -20.91 12.52
CA LEU A 176 -12.72 -19.78 12.38
C LEU A 176 -11.49 -20.06 13.23
N GLU A 177 -10.33 -20.18 12.58
CA GLU A 177 -9.05 -20.08 13.26
C GLU A 177 -8.57 -18.62 13.13
N PHE A 178 -8.49 -17.94 14.26
CA PHE A 178 -7.97 -16.58 14.33
C PHE A 178 -6.45 -16.61 14.47
N GLY A 179 -5.75 -15.75 13.71
CA GLY A 179 -4.33 -15.52 13.90
C GLY A 179 -4.03 -14.94 15.29
N PRO A 180 -2.75 -15.00 15.75
CA PRO A 180 -2.37 -14.66 17.11
C PRO A 180 -2.77 -13.24 17.55
N SER A 181 -2.84 -12.29 16.61
CA SER A 181 -3.14 -10.88 16.91
C SER A 181 -4.62 -10.62 17.21
N LEU A 182 -5.52 -11.45 16.68
CA LEU A 182 -6.96 -11.36 16.97
C LEU A 182 -7.36 -12.13 18.24
N LEU A 183 -6.47 -12.97 18.78
CA LEU A 183 -6.68 -13.69 20.04
C LEU A 183 -6.42 -12.83 21.29
N GLN A 184 -5.95 -11.59 21.12
CA GLN A 184 -5.64 -10.66 22.21
C GLN A 184 -6.74 -9.62 22.47
N LEU A 185 -7.86 -9.68 21.75
CA LEU A 185 -9.03 -8.81 21.88
C LEU A 185 -10.16 -9.51 22.65
#